data_AF-A0A845WU56-F1
#
_entry.id   AF-A0A845WU56-F1
#
_cell.length_a   1.000
_cell.length_b   1.000
_cell.length_c   1.000
_cell.angle_alpha   90.00
_cell.angle_beta   90.00
_cell.angle_gamma   90.00
#
_symmetry.space_group_name_H-M   'P 1'
#
loop_
_entity.id
_entity.type
_entity.pdbx_description
1 polymer ?
#
loop_
_entity_poly.entity_id
_entity_poly.type
_entity_poly.pdbx_seq_one_letter_code
_entity_poly.pdbx_strand_id
1 'polypeptide(L)' 'MKKRTFLVFLSILLSVFCLGSFVACPPAAADYDPLVSWNEGTTKDTIINFVEEVTNPNSCNYVPPSE' A
#
# COMPACT_ATOMS: atom_id res chain seq x y z
N MET A 1 27.34 -31.85 26.74
CA MET A 1 26.49 -32.04 25.54
C MET A 1 25.27 -31.11 25.52
N LYS A 2 24.49 -31.00 26.61
CA LYS A 2 23.27 -30.14 26.70
C LYS A 2 23.46 -28.66 26.29
N LYS A 3 24.60 -28.04 26.63
CA LYS A 3 24.90 -26.63 26.28
C LYS A 3 25.15 -26.42 24.78
N ARG A 4 25.77 -27.39 24.10
CA ARG A 4 26.03 -27.31 22.65
C ARG A 4 24.75 -27.49 21.85
N THR A 5 23.89 -28.44 22.25
CA THR A 5 22.57 -28.60 21.62
C THR A 5 21.71 -27.35 21.83
N PHE A 6 21.70 -26.78 23.03
CA PHE A 6 20.98 -25.54 23.32
C PHE A 6 21.40 -24.37 22.42
N LEU A 7 22.70 -24.18 22.21
CA LEU A 7 23.22 -23.11 21.34
C LEU A 7 22.83 -23.30 19.87
N VAL A 8 22.80 -24.55 19.39
CA VAL A 8 22.36 -24.85 18.01
C VAL A 8 20.87 -24.57 17.85
N PHE A 9 20.03 -24.97 18.82
CA PHE A 9 18.60 -24.67 18.80
C PHE A 9 18.32 -23.16 18.84
N LEU A 10 19.05 -22.42 19.67
CA LEU A 10 18.93 -20.96 19.74
C LEU A 10 19.35 -20.29 18.42
N SER A 11 20.43 -20.77 17.79
CA SER A 11 20.90 -20.25 16.50
C SER A 11 19.89 -20.50 15.37
N ILE A 12 19.21 -21.65 15.37
CA ILE A 12 18.18 -21.97 14.37
C ILE A 12 16.95 -21.07 14.57
N LEU A 13 16.51 -20.88 15.82
CA LEU A 13 15.39 -19.98 16.14
C LEU A 13 15.67 -18.52 15.72
N LEU A 14 16.87 -18.02 16.00
CA LEU A 14 17.28 -16.67 15.56
C LEU A 14 17.34 -16.54 14.04
N SER A 15 17.84 -17.55 13.34
CA SER A 15 17.89 -17.56 11.86
C SER A 15 16.49 -17.49 11.24
N VAL A 16 15.54 -18.28 11.76
CA VAL A 16 14.14 -18.26 11.29
C VAL A 16 13.47 -16.92 11.59
N PHE A 17 13.73 -16.32 12.75
CA PHE A 17 13.20 -15.01 13.12
C PHE A 17 13.73 -13.88 12.22
N CYS A 18 15.02 -13.90 11.88
CA CYS A 18 15.64 -12.91 10.99
C CYS A 18 15.16 -13.02 9.53
N LEU A 19 14.83 -14.22 9.07
CA LEU A 19 14.35 -14.44 7.69
C LEU A 19 12.84 -14.15 7.53
N GLY A 20 12.05 -14.23 8.61
CA GLY A 20 10.61 -13.99 8.57
C GLY A 20 10.19 -12.52 8.52
N SER A 21 11.11 -11.57 8.74
CA SER A 21 10.80 -10.13 8.86
C SER A 21 10.78 -9.36 7.52
N PHE A 22 11.13 -10.00 6.41
CA PHE A 22 11.22 -9.33 5.09
C PHE A 22 9.91 -9.35 4.26
N VAL A 23 8.83 -9.99 4.73
CA VAL A 23 7.62 -10.23 3.91
C VAL A 23 6.53 -9.16 4.10
N ALA A 24 6.73 -8.19 5.00
CA ALA A 24 5.71 -7.20 5.35
C ALA A 24 6.13 -5.76 5.04
N CYS A 25 6.79 -5.52 3.90
CA CYS A 25 6.81 -4.18 3.31
C CYS A 25 5.52 -4.03 2.49
N PRO A 26 4.49 -3.30 2.97
CA PRO A 26 3.36 -2.99 2.12
C PRO A 26 3.89 -2.24 0.89
N PRO A 27 3.41 -2.56 -0.33
CA PRO A 27 3.83 -1.85 -1.51
C PRO A 27 3.64 -0.35 -1.29
N ALA A 28 4.64 0.46 -1.68
CA ALA A 28 4.61 1.91 -1.56
C ALA A 28 3.48 2.58 -2.38
N ALA A 29 2.76 1.79 -3.18
CA ALA A 29 1.47 2.13 -3.75
C ALA A 29 0.36 1.57 -2.85
N ALA A 30 0.25 2.07 -1.63
CA ALA A 30 -1.03 2.01 -0.95
C ALA A 30 -1.94 2.97 -1.71
N ASP A 31 -2.93 2.41 -2.39
CA ASP A 31 -4.03 3.14 -3.02
C ASP A 31 -4.78 3.83 -1.87
N TYR A 32 -4.26 4.99 -1.45
CA TYR A 32 -4.79 5.72 -0.33
C TYR A 32 -6.04 6.41 -0.83
N ASP A 33 -7.13 6.25 -0.10
CA ASP A 33 -8.35 6.99 -0.40
C ASP A 33 -8.03 8.50 -0.35
N PRO A 34 -8.08 9.20 -1.50
CA PRO A 34 -7.67 10.60 -1.58
C PRO A 34 -8.59 11.51 -0.75
N LEU A 35 -9.77 11.01 -0.37
CA LEU A 35 -10.82 11.76 0.31
C LEU A 35 -11.25 11.05 1.62
N VAL A 36 -10.27 10.63 2.44
CA VAL A 36 -10.53 9.93 3.72
C VAL A 36 -11.41 10.70 4.73
N SER A 37 -11.46 12.03 4.63
CA SER A 37 -12.32 12.87 5.48
C SER A 37 -13.77 12.95 4.99
N TRP A 38 -14.07 12.36 3.84
CA TRP A 38 -15.40 12.37 3.22
C TRP A 38 -16.14 11.07 3.54
N ASN A 39 -17.43 11.21 3.83
CA ASN A 39 -18.31 10.05 3.98
C ASN A 39 -18.40 9.28 2.66
N GLU A 40 -18.49 7.95 2.77
CA GLU A 40 -18.71 7.08 1.62
C GLU A 40 -20.09 7.32 0.97
N GLY A 41 -20.16 7.07 -0.34
CA GLY A 41 -21.41 7.05 -1.10
C GLY A 41 -21.37 7.88 -2.39
N THR A 42 -22.52 7.94 -3.05
CA THR A 42 -22.67 8.47 -4.43
C THR A 42 -22.05 9.84 -4.64
N THR A 43 -22.12 10.74 -3.66
CA THR A 43 -21.52 12.07 -3.77
C THR A 43 -20.00 12.01 -3.91
N LYS A 44 -19.32 11.23 -3.05
CA LYS A 44 -17.86 11.05 -3.09
C LYS A 44 -17.46 10.39 -4.41
N ASP A 45 -18.15 9.32 -4.79
CA ASP A 45 -17.88 8.58 -6.02
C ASP A 45 -18.03 9.47 -7.27
N THR A 46 -19.09 10.28 -7.32
CA THR A 46 -19.36 11.18 -8.45
C THR A 46 -18.26 12.22 -8.62
N ILE A 47 -17.75 12.77 -7.51
CA ILE A 47 -16.67 13.76 -7.53
C ILE A 47 -15.37 13.10 -8.00
N ILE A 48 -15.03 11.94 -7.46
CA ILE A 48 -13.80 11.22 -7.85
C ILE A 48 -13.84 10.89 -9.35
N ASN A 49 -14.93 10.31 -9.82
CA ASN A 49 -15.08 9.94 -11.24
C ASN A 49 -15.01 11.18 -12.15
N PHE A 50 -15.68 12.27 -11.78
CA PHE A 50 -15.60 13.52 -12.54
C PHE A 50 -14.16 14.03 -12.65
N VAL A 51 -13.43 14.09 -11.53
CA VAL A 51 -12.04 14.56 -11.51
C VAL A 51 -11.15 13.65 -12.35
N GLU A 52 -11.28 12.33 -12.21
CA GLU A 52 -10.53 11.36 -13.01
C GLU A 52 -10.79 11.54 -14.51
N GLU A 53 -12.06 11.69 -14.91
CA GLU A 53 -12.43 11.89 -16.31
C GLU A 53 -11.86 13.19 -16.90
N VAL A 54 -11.88 14.30 -16.16
CA VAL A 54 -11.42 15.59 -16.71
C VAL A 54 -9.91 15.78 -16.60
N THR A 55 -9.22 15.00 -15.77
CA THR A 55 -7.76 15.10 -15.59
C THR A 55 -6.96 14.05 -16.35
N ASN A 56 -7.60 12.97 -16.81
CA ASN A 56 -6.95 11.94 -17.62
C ASN A 56 -6.73 12.42 -19.07
N PRO A 57 -5.49 12.58 -19.56
CA PRO A 57 -5.23 13.07 -20.92
C PRO A 57 -5.76 12.19 -22.06
N ASN A 58 -6.11 10.94 -21.77
CA ASN A 58 -6.70 10.01 -22.74
C ASN A 58 -8.23 10.00 -22.72
N SER A 59 -8.86 10.73 -21.80
CA SER A 59 -10.31 10.85 -21.70
C SER A 59 -10.85 11.82 -22.75
N CYS A 60 -12.02 11.50 -23.31
CA CYS A 60 -12.77 12.44 -24.18
C CYS A 60 -13.19 13.72 -23.45
N ASN A 61 -13.24 13.69 -22.11
CA ASN A 61 -13.63 14.80 -21.25
C ASN A 61 -12.41 15.59 -20.71
N TYR A 62 -11.19 15.28 -21.18
CA TYR A 62 -9.98 15.91 -20.68
C TYR A 62 -10.01 17.44 -20.83
N VAL A 63 -9.70 18.14 -19.74
CA VAL A 63 -9.59 19.60 -19.72
C VAL A 63 -8.10 19.96 -19.56
N PRO A 64 -7.46 20.57 -20.58
CA PRO A 64 -6.07 20.96 -20.48
C PRO A 64 -5.88 22.07 -19.44
N PRO A 65 -4.71 22.15 -18.77
CA PRO A 65 -4.38 23.27 -17.89
C PRO A 65 -4.50 24.61 -18.63
N SER A 66 -5.02 25.63 -17.94
CA SER A 66 -4.94 27.00 -18.45
C SER A 66 -3.51 27.54 -18.29
N GLU A 67 -3.03 28.29 -19.29
CA GLU A 67 -1.77 29.06 -19.24
C GLU A 67 -1.81 30.20 -18.22
#